data_AF-W2HG81-F1
#
_entry.id   AF-W2HG81-F1
#
_cell.length_a   1.000
_cell.length_b   1.000
_cell.length_c   1.000
_cell.angle_alpha   90.00
_cell.angle_beta   90.00
_cell.angle_gamma   90.00
#
_symmetry.space_group_name_H-M   'P 1'
#
loop_
_entity.id
_entity.type
_entity.pdbx_description
1 polymer ?
#
loop_
_entity_poly.entity_id
_entity_poly.type
_entity_poly.pdbx_seq_one_letter_code
_entity_poly.pdbx_strand_id
1 'polypeptide(L)'
;MLQAAENIPSTKHIASELQADLFKTWLNERYTPDSIVSGFGSFRLRDNPSLLNVVMVYMKDFNNEYPEKATTLLPLLRNNHFDDRDLTNLMETASKSPATEDIAKVLQTKRLQSWIAEMKPPSAVFLLLNMERTDGFVDPNTLASFKFKAFAKYAEMFNKKNPTKTESLMSQLVFHYGNWHLRNMIVVGLRDPSTATIAAKLEAMQFDHCLMNHYSPDEVFKAVIPNHPGENIFNVPVFKIWVKYLDDYSATRPEMDKYTLITIL
;
A
#
# COMPACT_ATOMS: atom_id res chain seq x y z
N MET A 1 23.81 0.95 -19.17
CA MET A 1 24.65 -0.13 -19.73
C MET A 1 25.10 -1.10 -18.66
N LEU A 2 25.89 -0.69 -17.65
CA LEU A 2 26.36 -1.58 -16.58
C LEU A 2 25.23 -2.34 -15.86
N GLN A 3 24.16 -1.65 -15.46
CA GLN A 3 22.99 -2.29 -14.84
C GLN A 3 22.32 -3.38 -15.70
N ALA A 4 22.30 -3.20 -17.03
CA ALA A 4 21.78 -4.24 -17.93
C ALA A 4 22.75 -5.43 -18.02
N ALA A 5 24.06 -5.15 -18.06
CA ALA A 5 25.10 -6.17 -18.11
C ALA A 5 25.23 -6.97 -16.80
N GLU A 6 24.91 -6.39 -15.64
CA GLU A 6 24.87 -7.12 -14.35
C GLU A 6 23.78 -8.20 -14.31
N ASN A 7 22.71 -8.02 -15.08
CA ASN A 7 21.61 -8.99 -15.17
C ASN A 7 21.88 -10.16 -16.13
N ILE A 8 22.98 -10.12 -16.89
CA ILE A 8 23.35 -11.14 -17.86
C ILE A 8 24.52 -11.97 -17.28
N PRO A 9 24.37 -13.29 -17.08
CA PRO A 9 25.39 -14.11 -16.41
C PRO A 9 26.79 -14.01 -17.03
N SER A 10 26.90 -13.94 -18.35
CA SER A 10 28.18 -13.88 -19.07
C SER A 10 28.90 -12.54 -18.93
N THR A 11 28.19 -11.43 -18.64
CA THR A 11 28.79 -10.10 -18.49
C THR A 11 28.80 -9.60 -17.05
N LYS A 12 28.15 -10.32 -16.13
CA LYS A 12 27.98 -9.91 -14.74
C LYS A 12 29.30 -9.58 -14.03
N HIS A 13 30.32 -10.42 -14.20
CA HIS A 13 31.63 -10.22 -13.56
C HIS A 13 32.25 -8.88 -13.96
N ILE A 14 32.43 -8.66 -15.27
CA ILE A 14 33.02 -7.43 -15.81
C ILE A 14 32.16 -6.21 -15.48
N ALA A 15 30.83 -6.35 -15.52
CA ALA A 15 29.92 -5.27 -15.16
C ALA A 15 30.09 -4.82 -13.70
N SER A 16 30.20 -5.78 -12.77
CA SER A 16 30.40 -5.47 -11.35
C SER A 16 31.79 -4.90 -11.06
N GLU A 17 32.84 -5.36 -11.74
CA GLU A 17 34.19 -4.75 -11.63
C GLU A 17 34.18 -3.29 -12.11
N LEU A 18 33.62 -3.04 -13.30
CA LEU A 18 33.51 -1.69 -13.83
C LEU A 18 32.63 -0.79 -12.95
N GLN A 19 31.59 -1.34 -12.32
CA GLN A 19 30.76 -0.58 -11.38
C GLN A 19 31.53 -0.24 -10.10
N ALA A 20 32.34 -1.15 -9.56
CA ALA A 20 33.18 -0.88 -8.41
C ALA A 20 34.22 0.20 -8.71
N ASP A 21 34.85 0.15 -9.89
CA ASP A 21 35.82 1.16 -10.31
C ASP A 21 35.15 2.52 -10.57
N LEU A 22 33.93 2.53 -11.12
CA LEU A 22 33.12 3.75 -11.24
C LEU A 22 32.85 4.38 -9.88
N PHE A 23 32.49 3.60 -8.85
CA PHE A 23 32.24 4.14 -7.51
C PHE A 23 33.50 4.67 -6.85
N LYS A 24 34.66 4.01 -7.03
CA LYS A 24 35.95 4.56 -6.58
C LYS A 24 36.27 5.89 -7.26
N THR A 25 36.07 5.99 -8.58
CA THR A 25 36.24 7.25 -9.30
C THR A 25 35.31 8.33 -8.75
N TRP A 26 34.03 8.01 -8.51
CA TRP A 26 33.09 8.97 -7.95
C TRP A 26 33.48 9.46 -6.56
N LEU A 27 33.96 8.56 -5.68
CA LEU A 27 34.48 8.93 -4.35
C LEU A 27 35.72 9.83 -4.47
N ASN A 28 36.67 9.46 -5.33
CA ASN A 28 37.90 10.23 -5.55
C ASN A 28 37.62 11.64 -6.09
N GLU A 29 36.64 11.76 -6.98
CA GLU A 29 36.16 13.04 -7.54
C GLU A 29 35.18 13.77 -6.61
N ARG A 30 34.88 13.20 -5.44
CA ARG A 30 34.00 13.76 -4.40
C ARG A 30 32.56 14.01 -4.87
N TYR A 31 32.06 13.21 -5.80
CA TYR A 31 30.64 13.27 -6.15
C TYR A 31 29.79 12.86 -4.94
N THR A 32 28.86 13.72 -4.56
CA THR A 32 27.92 13.40 -3.48
C THR A 32 26.81 12.49 -3.99
N PRO A 33 26.15 11.70 -3.13
CA PRO A 33 24.97 10.94 -3.52
C PRO A 33 23.88 11.82 -4.16
N ASP A 34 23.77 13.09 -3.73
CA ASP A 34 22.86 14.07 -4.32
C ASP A 34 23.23 14.36 -5.79
N SER A 35 24.51 14.60 -6.07
CA SER A 35 25.03 14.79 -7.43
C SER A 35 24.78 13.57 -8.33
N ILE A 36 24.83 12.35 -7.78
CA ILE A 36 24.51 11.12 -8.53
C ILE A 36 23.02 11.09 -8.90
N VAL A 37 22.13 11.37 -7.95
CA VAL A 37 20.68 11.43 -8.21
C VAL A 37 20.36 12.54 -9.23
N SER A 38 20.95 13.72 -9.08
CA SER A 38 20.84 14.83 -10.05
C SER A 38 21.34 14.42 -11.44
N GLY A 39 22.47 13.72 -11.52
CA GLY A 39 23.06 13.26 -12.78
C GLY A 39 22.21 12.21 -13.50
N PHE A 40 21.50 11.34 -12.76
CA PHE A 40 20.49 10.47 -13.36
C PHE A 40 19.26 11.27 -13.82
N GLY A 41 18.84 12.26 -13.03
CA GLY A 41 17.67 13.07 -13.29
C GLY A 41 16.37 12.34 -13.00
N SER A 42 15.31 13.11 -12.74
CA SER A 42 14.02 12.59 -12.29
C SER A 42 13.35 11.68 -13.32
N PHE A 43 13.41 12.05 -14.60
CA PHE A 43 12.83 11.28 -15.70
C PHE A 43 13.41 9.86 -15.78
N ARG A 44 14.74 9.72 -15.82
CA ARG A 44 15.39 8.40 -15.95
C ARG A 44 15.16 7.51 -14.72
N LEU A 45 15.13 8.09 -13.53
CA LEU A 45 14.84 7.34 -12.30
C LEU A 45 13.41 6.79 -12.27
N ARG A 46 12.44 7.53 -12.83
CA ARG A 46 11.04 7.06 -12.97
C ARG A 46 10.93 5.96 -14.02
N ASP A 47 11.58 6.13 -15.17
CA ASP A 47 11.56 5.15 -16.26
C ASP A 47 12.33 3.87 -15.93
N ASN A 48 13.39 3.99 -15.11
CA ASN A 48 14.20 2.87 -14.68
C ASN A 48 14.51 2.92 -13.17
N PRO A 49 13.57 2.46 -12.32
CA PRO A 49 13.77 2.44 -10.87
C PRO A 49 14.93 1.57 -10.40
N SER A 50 15.48 0.68 -11.25
CA SER A 50 16.68 -0.11 -10.92
C SER A 50 17.90 0.77 -10.65
N LEU A 51 17.91 2.01 -11.16
CA LEU A 51 18.93 3.01 -10.82
C LEU A 51 18.95 3.36 -9.33
N LEU A 52 17.87 3.13 -8.57
CA LEU A 52 17.86 3.27 -7.12
C LEU A 52 18.86 2.33 -6.43
N ASN A 53 19.15 1.14 -7.00
CA ASN A 53 20.19 0.26 -6.47
C ASN A 53 21.57 0.91 -6.58
N VAL A 54 21.87 1.54 -7.72
CA VAL A 54 23.15 2.23 -7.94
C VAL A 54 23.32 3.36 -6.92
N VAL A 55 22.27 4.18 -6.73
CA VAL A 55 22.27 5.25 -5.72
C VAL A 55 22.47 4.68 -4.32
N MET A 56 21.74 3.62 -3.96
CA MET A 56 21.80 3.02 -2.62
C MET A 56 23.17 2.44 -2.29
N VAL A 57 23.80 1.71 -3.21
CA VAL A 57 25.12 1.11 -2.98
C VAL A 57 26.16 2.22 -2.88
N TYR A 58 26.18 3.16 -3.82
CA TYR A 58 27.13 4.27 -3.76
C TYR A 58 26.95 5.14 -2.50
N MET A 59 25.69 5.43 -2.12
CA MET A 59 25.38 6.18 -0.91
C MET A 59 25.89 5.46 0.34
N LYS A 60 25.84 4.12 0.40
CA LYS A 60 26.39 3.36 1.51
C LYS A 60 27.91 3.52 1.59
N ASP A 61 28.61 3.40 0.47
CA ASP A 61 30.06 3.57 0.42
C ASP A 61 30.46 5.02 0.79
N PHE A 62 29.74 6.00 0.26
CA PHE A 62 29.93 7.41 0.60
C PHE A 62 29.69 7.70 2.09
N ASN A 63 28.61 7.17 2.68
CA ASN A 63 28.30 7.39 4.10
C ASN A 63 29.34 6.74 5.02
N ASN A 64 29.96 5.63 4.60
CA ASN A 64 31.03 4.99 5.35
C ASN A 64 32.33 5.82 5.31
N GLU A 65 32.68 6.35 4.13
CA GLU A 65 33.88 7.15 3.92
C GLU A 65 33.74 8.57 4.51
N TYR A 66 32.54 9.15 4.46
CA TYR A 66 32.24 10.50 4.94
C TYR A 66 31.07 10.54 5.94
N PRO A 67 31.22 9.98 7.16
CA PRO A 67 30.13 9.89 8.13
C PRO A 67 29.48 11.23 8.48
N GLU A 68 30.26 12.32 8.52
CA GLU A 68 29.75 13.67 8.82
C GLU A 68 28.84 14.25 7.72
N LYS A 69 28.89 13.69 6.51
CA LYS A 69 28.06 14.09 5.37
C LYS A 69 27.02 13.02 5.02
N ALA A 70 26.81 12.06 5.91
CA ALA A 70 25.94 10.93 5.65
C ALA A 70 24.49 11.38 5.35
N THR A 71 23.88 10.71 4.39
CA THR A 71 22.50 10.99 3.95
C THR A 71 21.70 9.71 3.78
N THR A 72 20.41 9.84 3.44
CA THR A 72 19.55 8.70 3.13
C THR A 72 18.79 8.94 1.82
N LEU A 73 18.25 7.88 1.23
CA LEU A 73 17.65 7.97 -0.11
C LEU A 73 16.43 8.91 -0.18
N LEU A 74 15.60 8.97 0.87
CA LEU A 74 14.39 9.81 0.87
C LEU A 74 14.69 11.33 0.76
N PRO A 75 15.56 11.94 1.61
CA PRO A 75 15.92 13.34 1.46
C PRO A 75 16.63 13.63 0.13
N LEU A 76 17.45 12.70 -0.39
CA LEU A 76 18.07 12.85 -1.72
C LEU A 76 17.02 12.99 -2.83
N LEU A 77 16.03 12.09 -2.87
CA LEU A 77 14.96 12.16 -3.85
C LEU A 77 14.15 13.45 -3.71
N ARG A 78 13.85 13.89 -2.49
CA ARG A 78 13.15 15.16 -2.24
C ARG A 78 13.94 16.39 -2.71
N ASN A 79 15.24 16.43 -2.44
CA ASN A 79 16.13 17.50 -2.91
C ASN A 79 16.17 17.55 -4.44
N ASN A 80 16.03 16.41 -5.08
CA ASN A 80 16.00 16.26 -6.54
C ASN A 80 14.57 16.36 -7.12
N HIS A 81 13.74 17.19 -6.48
CA HIS A 81 12.40 17.58 -6.93
C HIS A 81 11.40 16.43 -7.14
N PHE A 82 11.55 15.33 -6.41
CA PHE A 82 10.47 14.34 -6.32
C PHE A 82 9.45 14.81 -5.29
N ASP A 83 8.29 15.24 -5.77
CA ASP A 83 7.17 15.52 -4.90
C ASP A 83 6.58 14.23 -4.30
N ASP A 84 5.60 14.37 -3.40
CA ASP A 84 5.03 13.21 -2.73
C ASP A 84 4.31 12.23 -3.70
N ARG A 85 3.76 12.71 -4.82
CA ARG A 85 3.12 11.86 -5.83
C ARG A 85 4.17 11.15 -6.69
N ASP A 86 5.23 11.85 -7.06
CA ASP A 86 6.37 11.31 -7.78
C ASP A 86 7.05 10.19 -7.00
N LEU A 87 7.27 10.40 -5.69
CA LEU A 87 7.78 9.38 -4.79
C LEU A 87 6.84 8.17 -4.72
N THR A 88 5.53 8.41 -4.62
CA THR A 88 4.53 7.33 -4.61
C THR A 88 4.62 6.48 -5.87
N ASN A 89 4.62 7.10 -7.05
CA ASN A 89 4.67 6.40 -8.33
C ASN A 89 6.01 5.69 -8.55
N LEU A 90 7.12 6.31 -8.13
CA LEU A 90 8.46 5.70 -8.19
C LEU A 90 8.51 4.43 -7.33
N MET A 91 8.01 4.48 -6.08
CA MET A 91 7.98 3.30 -5.22
C MET A 91 7.01 2.24 -5.71
N GLU A 92 5.85 2.62 -6.27
CA GLU A 92 4.93 1.66 -6.89
C GLU A 92 5.61 0.93 -8.05
N THR A 93 6.35 1.64 -8.90
CA THR A 93 7.08 1.03 -10.01
C THR A 93 8.24 0.17 -9.51
N ALA A 94 9.01 0.65 -8.53
CA ALA A 94 10.08 -0.12 -7.89
C ALA A 94 9.56 -1.38 -7.20
N SER A 95 8.36 -1.35 -6.61
CA SER A 95 7.76 -2.51 -5.95
C SER A 95 7.44 -3.68 -6.88
N LYS A 96 7.38 -3.44 -8.20
CA LYS A 96 7.07 -4.46 -9.22
C LYS A 96 8.30 -5.26 -9.65
N SER A 97 9.51 -4.86 -9.26
CA SER A 97 10.75 -5.56 -9.61
C SER A 97 11.37 -6.16 -8.35
N PRO A 98 11.71 -7.47 -8.34
CA PRO A 98 12.39 -8.09 -7.20
C PRO A 98 13.68 -7.38 -6.79
N ALA A 99 14.39 -6.76 -7.75
CA ALA A 99 15.64 -6.07 -7.49
C ALA A 99 15.47 -4.75 -6.70
N THR A 100 14.27 -4.15 -6.69
CA THR A 100 14.01 -2.85 -6.05
C THR A 100 12.81 -2.87 -5.10
N GLU A 101 12.18 -4.03 -4.92
CA GLU A 101 11.03 -4.22 -4.05
C GLU A 101 11.36 -3.83 -2.59
N ASP A 102 12.51 -4.26 -2.08
CA ASP A 102 12.91 -3.94 -0.71
C ASP A 102 13.21 -2.45 -0.51
N ILE A 103 13.79 -1.79 -1.52
CA ILE A 103 13.99 -0.33 -1.50
C ILE A 103 12.63 0.37 -1.42
N ALA A 104 11.67 -0.04 -2.24
CA ALA A 104 10.33 0.53 -2.23
C ALA A 104 9.66 0.37 -0.85
N LYS A 105 9.72 -0.82 -0.24
CA LYS A 105 9.16 -1.10 1.09
C LYS A 105 9.82 -0.26 2.20
N VAL A 106 11.14 -0.08 2.16
CA VAL A 106 11.88 0.74 3.12
C VAL A 106 11.50 2.22 2.99
N LEU A 107 11.47 2.76 1.76
CA LEU A 107 11.06 4.14 1.51
C LEU A 107 9.61 4.38 1.94
N GLN A 108 8.70 3.46 1.60
CA GLN A 108 7.30 3.55 2.02
C GLN A 108 7.18 3.55 3.54
N THR A 109 7.87 2.64 4.24
CA THR A 109 7.83 2.58 5.71
C THR A 109 8.33 3.88 6.35
N LYS A 110 9.43 4.46 5.84
CA LYS A 110 9.93 5.77 6.32
C LYS A 110 8.91 6.89 6.09
N ARG A 111 8.23 6.91 4.93
CA ARG A 111 7.18 7.92 4.66
C ARG A 111 5.99 7.76 5.61
N LEU A 112 5.49 6.54 5.81
CA LEU A 112 4.39 6.29 6.74
C LEU A 112 4.76 6.77 8.16
N GLN A 113 5.99 6.49 8.62
CA GLN A 113 6.48 6.97 9.91
C GLN A 113 6.54 8.50 9.99
N SER A 114 7.03 9.18 8.94
CA SER A 114 7.05 10.65 8.86
C SER A 114 5.64 11.22 8.96
N TRP A 115 4.69 10.71 8.17
CA TRP A 115 3.31 11.18 8.19
C TRP A 115 2.59 10.93 9.51
N ILE A 116 2.95 9.86 10.21
CA ILE A 116 2.46 9.60 11.57
C ILE A 116 3.07 10.58 12.58
N ALA A 117 4.36 10.94 12.44
CA ALA A 117 5.01 11.93 13.31
C ALA A 117 4.44 13.34 13.07
N GLU A 118 4.14 13.68 11.83
CA GLU A 118 3.49 14.93 11.42
C GLU A 118 1.98 14.96 11.72
N MET A 119 1.41 13.87 12.27
CA MET A 119 -0.02 13.72 12.53
C MET A 119 -0.90 14.04 11.31
N LYS A 120 -0.45 13.68 10.10
CA LYS A 120 -1.24 13.93 8.89
C LYS A 120 -2.61 13.26 9.02
N PRO A 121 -3.71 13.93 8.63
CA PRO A 121 -4.99 13.27 8.61
C PRO A 121 -4.98 12.20 7.50
N PRO A 122 -5.67 11.07 7.68
CA PRO A 122 -5.72 10.02 6.67
C PRO A 122 -6.27 10.49 5.32
N SER A 123 -7.15 11.50 5.29
CA SER A 123 -7.57 12.15 4.04
C SER A 123 -6.41 12.77 3.26
N ALA A 124 -5.47 13.45 3.93
CA ALA A 124 -4.28 13.98 3.27
C ALA A 124 -3.39 12.85 2.76
N VAL A 125 -3.18 11.80 3.56
CA VAL A 125 -2.34 10.66 3.15
C VAL A 125 -2.92 9.91 1.96
N PHE A 126 -4.26 9.80 1.86
CA PHE A 126 -4.93 9.23 0.70
C PHE A 126 -4.55 9.96 -0.59
N LEU A 127 -4.52 11.29 -0.56
CA LEU A 127 -4.13 12.13 -1.70
C LEU A 127 -2.62 12.07 -2.00
N LEU A 128 -1.77 12.01 -0.97
CA LEU A 128 -0.31 11.85 -1.15
C LEU A 128 0.04 10.48 -1.74
N LEU A 129 -0.79 9.47 -1.48
CA LEU A 129 -0.72 8.16 -2.10
C LEU A 129 -1.42 8.11 -3.46
N ASN A 130 -1.93 9.23 -4.00
CA ASN A 130 -2.56 9.30 -5.32
C ASN A 130 -3.61 8.17 -5.51
N MET A 131 -4.48 8.03 -4.51
CA MET A 131 -5.51 6.99 -4.45
C MET A 131 -6.90 7.52 -4.82
N GLU A 132 -7.06 8.84 -5.00
CA GLU A 132 -8.29 9.43 -5.46
C GLU A 132 -8.72 8.86 -6.82
N ARG A 133 -10.04 8.68 -6.99
CA ARG A 133 -10.62 8.24 -8.25
C ARG A 133 -10.66 9.42 -9.23
N THR A 134 -9.85 9.38 -10.29
CA THR A 134 -9.71 10.49 -11.24
C THR A 134 -10.44 10.27 -12.57
N ASP A 135 -10.71 9.04 -12.96
CA ASP A 135 -11.26 8.68 -14.28
C ASP A 135 -12.63 7.97 -14.21
N GLY A 136 -13.19 7.84 -13.01
CA GLY A 136 -14.45 7.12 -12.78
C GLY A 136 -14.32 5.60 -12.78
N PHE A 137 -13.15 5.06 -13.12
CA PHE A 137 -12.87 3.64 -13.10
C PHE A 137 -12.29 3.24 -11.74
N VAL A 138 -12.52 1.99 -11.36
CA VAL A 138 -11.91 1.39 -10.18
C VAL A 138 -11.23 0.12 -10.65
N ASP A 139 -9.90 0.14 -10.63
CA ASP A 139 -9.10 -1.02 -11.01
C ASP A 139 -9.47 -2.18 -10.07
N PRO A 140 -9.90 -3.35 -10.59
CA PRO A 140 -10.13 -4.54 -9.79
C PRO A 140 -8.94 -4.93 -8.89
N ASN A 141 -7.72 -4.57 -9.29
CA ASN A 141 -6.48 -4.81 -8.55
C ASN A 141 -6.11 -3.70 -7.56
N THR A 142 -6.98 -2.70 -7.34
CA THR A 142 -6.70 -1.58 -6.43
C THR A 142 -6.32 -2.08 -5.04
N LEU A 143 -6.98 -3.12 -4.52
CA LEU A 143 -6.65 -3.72 -3.21
C LEU A 143 -5.24 -4.38 -3.18
N ALA A 144 -4.76 -4.88 -4.32
CA ALA A 144 -3.43 -5.46 -4.46
C ALA A 144 -2.33 -4.40 -4.55
N SER A 145 -2.70 -3.17 -4.95
CA SER A 145 -1.76 -2.09 -5.25
C SER A 145 -0.86 -1.76 -4.06
N PHE A 146 0.37 -1.38 -4.39
CA PHE A 146 1.36 -0.94 -3.41
C PHE A 146 0.85 0.24 -2.57
N LYS A 147 0.09 1.13 -3.20
CA LYS A 147 -0.50 2.34 -2.60
C LYS A 147 -1.60 1.99 -1.60
N PHE A 148 -2.51 1.08 -1.95
CA PHE A 148 -3.57 0.64 -1.04
C PHE A 148 -3.02 -0.04 0.20
N LYS A 149 -2.04 -0.95 0.03
CA LYS A 149 -1.36 -1.59 1.16
C LYS A 149 -0.67 -0.56 2.07
N ALA A 150 -0.09 0.50 1.49
CA ALA A 150 0.48 1.63 2.24
C ALA A 150 -0.58 2.34 3.09
N PHE A 151 -1.73 2.67 2.48
CA PHE A 151 -2.81 3.39 3.14
C PHE A 151 -3.43 2.56 4.26
N ALA A 152 -3.64 1.26 4.04
CA ALA A 152 -4.15 0.35 5.07
C ALA A 152 -3.21 0.27 6.27
N LYS A 153 -1.90 0.10 6.03
CA LYS A 153 -0.88 0.12 7.08
C LYS A 153 -0.86 1.47 7.80
N TYR A 154 -0.99 2.57 7.08
CA TYR A 154 -1.04 3.91 7.65
C TYR A 154 -2.23 4.10 8.59
N ALA A 155 -3.43 3.71 8.15
CA ALA A 155 -4.63 3.82 8.96
C ALA A 155 -4.55 2.98 10.24
N GLU A 156 -3.99 1.76 10.18
CA GLU A 156 -3.72 0.95 11.36
C GLU A 156 -2.76 1.66 12.34
N MET A 157 -1.65 2.23 11.84
CA MET A 157 -0.71 3.01 12.65
C MET A 157 -1.35 4.27 13.25
N PHE A 158 -2.19 4.96 12.48
CA PHE A 158 -2.88 6.18 12.90
C PHE A 158 -3.92 5.90 13.98
N ASN A 159 -4.76 4.88 13.78
CA ASN A 159 -5.79 4.46 14.72
C ASN A 159 -5.18 3.97 16.05
N LYS A 160 -4.06 3.23 15.99
CA LYS A 160 -3.34 2.80 17.21
C LYS A 160 -2.84 3.99 18.04
N LYS A 161 -2.44 5.09 17.39
CA LYS A 161 -2.05 6.33 18.07
C LYS A 161 -3.22 7.21 18.48
N ASN A 162 -4.40 7.03 17.85
CA ASN A 162 -5.59 7.83 18.10
C ASN A 162 -6.81 6.90 18.35
N PRO A 163 -6.88 6.22 19.51
CA PRO A 163 -7.92 5.22 19.78
C PRO A 163 -9.35 5.77 19.76
N THR A 164 -9.52 7.09 19.88
CA THR A 164 -10.81 7.78 19.80
C THR A 164 -11.18 8.24 18.39
N LYS A 165 -10.28 8.07 17.40
CA LYS A 165 -10.48 8.45 15.99
C LYS A 165 -10.39 7.24 15.08
N THR A 166 -11.12 6.18 15.44
CA THR A 166 -11.04 4.83 14.84
C THR A 166 -11.39 4.76 13.36
N GLU A 167 -12.09 5.75 12.79
CA GLU A 167 -12.56 5.65 11.41
C GLU A 167 -11.94 6.67 10.46
N SER A 168 -10.92 6.20 9.75
CA SER A 168 -10.21 6.99 8.76
C SER A 168 -9.84 6.22 7.50
N LEU A 169 -9.86 4.88 7.52
CA LEU A 169 -9.69 4.06 6.33
C LEU A 169 -11.00 3.98 5.53
N MET A 170 -12.04 3.41 6.15
CA MET A 170 -13.33 3.15 5.51
C MET A 170 -13.97 4.45 5.01
N SER A 171 -13.87 5.53 5.80
CA SER A 171 -14.41 6.84 5.43
C SER A 171 -13.78 7.41 4.15
N GLN A 172 -12.47 7.27 3.94
CA GLN A 172 -11.82 7.72 2.71
C GLN A 172 -12.17 6.83 1.51
N LEU A 173 -12.26 5.52 1.73
CA LEU A 173 -12.65 4.58 0.68
C LEU A 173 -14.09 4.84 0.20
N VAL A 174 -15.03 5.04 1.11
CA VAL A 174 -16.42 5.39 0.79
C VAL A 174 -16.48 6.76 0.12
N PHE A 175 -15.74 7.75 0.62
CA PHE A 175 -15.72 9.10 0.04
C PHE A 175 -15.22 9.12 -1.40
N HIS A 176 -14.13 8.39 -1.71
CA HIS A 176 -13.49 8.43 -3.03
C HIS A 176 -14.03 7.41 -4.04
N TYR A 177 -14.47 6.24 -3.58
CA TYR A 177 -14.96 5.17 -4.48
C TYR A 177 -16.48 5.02 -4.45
N GLY A 178 -17.14 5.44 -3.38
CA GLY A 178 -18.56 5.21 -3.15
C GLY A 178 -18.86 3.76 -2.74
N ASN A 179 -19.98 3.57 -2.04
CA ASN A 179 -20.36 2.27 -1.48
C ASN A 179 -20.42 1.15 -2.53
N TRP A 180 -21.00 1.43 -3.70
CA TRP A 180 -21.17 0.41 -4.75
C TRP A 180 -19.83 -0.09 -5.32
N HIS A 181 -18.91 0.81 -5.69
CA HIS A 181 -17.62 0.39 -6.25
C HIS A 181 -16.73 -0.25 -5.17
N LEU A 182 -16.72 0.31 -3.96
CA LEU A 182 -15.97 -0.27 -2.84
C LEU A 182 -16.44 -1.70 -2.55
N ARG A 183 -17.76 -1.92 -2.55
CA ARG A 183 -18.35 -3.25 -2.40
C ARG A 183 -17.86 -4.20 -3.47
N ASN A 184 -17.87 -3.79 -4.73
CA ASN A 184 -17.38 -4.62 -5.83
C ASN A 184 -15.88 -4.94 -5.69
N MET A 185 -15.05 -3.96 -5.29
CA MET A 185 -13.63 -4.18 -5.00
C MET A 185 -13.42 -5.26 -3.93
N ILE A 186 -14.19 -5.21 -2.84
CA ILE A 186 -14.08 -6.17 -1.74
C ILE A 186 -14.52 -7.56 -2.19
N VAL A 187 -15.64 -7.66 -2.93
CA VAL A 187 -16.12 -8.92 -3.50
C VAL A 187 -15.07 -9.56 -4.42
N VAL A 188 -14.48 -8.78 -5.32
CA VAL A 188 -13.42 -9.26 -6.21
C VAL A 188 -12.19 -9.67 -5.39
N GLY A 189 -11.78 -8.84 -4.44
CA GLY A 189 -10.59 -9.09 -3.63
C GLY A 189 -10.73 -10.29 -2.70
N LEU A 190 -11.93 -10.60 -2.22
CA LEU A 190 -12.21 -11.80 -1.43
C LEU A 190 -11.95 -13.09 -2.22
N ARG A 191 -12.00 -13.05 -3.55
CA ARG A 191 -11.80 -14.20 -4.44
C ARG A 191 -10.34 -14.37 -4.87
N ASP A 192 -9.54 -13.31 -4.83
CA ASP A 192 -8.13 -13.36 -5.17
C ASP A 192 -7.28 -13.61 -3.91
N PRO A 193 -6.51 -14.72 -3.83
CA PRO A 193 -5.66 -15.03 -2.69
C PRO A 193 -4.69 -13.90 -2.31
N SER A 194 -4.24 -13.09 -3.27
CA SER A 194 -3.30 -11.99 -3.04
C SER A 194 -3.93 -10.79 -2.31
N THR A 195 -5.26 -10.69 -2.31
CA THR A 195 -6.03 -9.58 -1.72
C THR A 195 -7.08 -10.04 -0.70
N ALA A 196 -7.32 -11.34 -0.57
CA ALA A 196 -8.33 -11.90 0.33
C ALA A 196 -8.20 -11.41 1.77
N THR A 197 -6.97 -11.31 2.30
CA THR A 197 -6.74 -10.82 3.67
C THR A 197 -7.19 -9.37 3.86
N ILE A 198 -6.87 -8.48 2.91
CA ILE A 198 -7.23 -7.06 3.04
C ILE A 198 -8.72 -6.84 2.73
N ALA A 199 -9.28 -7.60 1.78
CA ALA A 199 -10.70 -7.58 1.49
C ALA A 199 -11.53 -8.08 2.67
N ALA A 200 -11.12 -9.16 3.34
CA ALA A 200 -11.79 -9.66 4.54
C ALA A 200 -11.75 -8.65 5.70
N LYS A 201 -10.63 -7.92 5.87
CA LYS A 201 -10.54 -6.83 6.85
C LYS A 201 -11.53 -5.70 6.55
N LEU A 202 -11.66 -5.29 5.28
CA LEU A 202 -12.61 -4.26 4.87
C LEU A 202 -14.08 -4.72 5.04
N GLU A 203 -14.37 -5.97 4.73
CA GLU A 203 -15.70 -6.54 4.92
C GLU A 203 -16.07 -6.61 6.41
N ALA A 204 -15.13 -7.04 7.27
CA ALA A 204 -15.33 -7.01 8.71
C ALA A 204 -15.62 -5.59 9.24
N MET A 205 -14.87 -4.58 8.78
CA MET A 205 -15.11 -3.17 9.16
C MET A 205 -16.50 -2.67 8.77
N GLN A 206 -17.05 -3.11 7.63
CA GLN A 206 -18.43 -2.77 7.26
C GLN A 206 -19.44 -3.41 8.22
N PHE A 207 -19.24 -4.66 8.63
CA PHE A 207 -20.13 -5.30 9.59
C PHE A 207 -19.99 -4.77 11.01
N ASP A 208 -18.77 -4.38 11.43
CA ASP A 208 -18.56 -3.68 12.70
C ASP A 208 -19.38 -2.37 12.73
N HIS A 209 -19.36 -1.61 11.63
CA HIS A 209 -20.21 -0.43 11.48
C HIS A 209 -21.69 -0.78 11.52
N CYS A 210 -22.13 -1.86 10.85
CA CYS A 210 -23.51 -2.32 10.92
C CYS A 210 -23.93 -2.67 12.36
N LEU A 211 -23.04 -3.34 13.11
CA LEU A 211 -23.26 -3.75 14.49
C LEU A 211 -23.38 -2.55 15.43
N MET A 212 -22.51 -1.55 15.26
CA MET A 212 -22.54 -0.29 16.01
C MET A 212 -23.81 0.52 15.76
N ASN A 213 -24.37 0.43 14.55
CA ASN A 213 -25.60 1.13 14.17
C ASN A 213 -26.87 0.27 14.35
N HIS A 214 -26.76 -0.90 14.97
CA HIS A 214 -27.89 -1.76 15.33
C HIS A 214 -28.73 -2.28 14.14
N TYR A 215 -28.19 -2.29 12.91
CA TYR A 215 -28.88 -2.94 11.78
C TYR A 215 -29.14 -4.41 12.10
N SER A 216 -30.28 -4.96 11.69
CA SER A 216 -30.59 -6.36 11.99
C SER A 216 -29.86 -7.32 11.04
N PRO A 217 -29.56 -8.56 11.47
CA PRO A 217 -28.95 -9.56 10.60
C PRO A 217 -29.68 -9.81 9.29
N ASP A 218 -31.03 -9.77 9.29
CA ASP A 218 -31.84 -9.98 8.08
C ASP A 218 -31.78 -8.79 7.11
N GLU A 219 -31.76 -7.55 7.61
CA GLU A 219 -31.58 -6.35 6.78
C GLU A 219 -30.21 -6.36 6.10
N VAL A 220 -29.16 -6.65 6.88
CA VAL A 220 -27.80 -6.76 6.37
C VAL A 220 -27.71 -7.89 5.35
N PHE A 221 -28.29 -9.06 5.62
CA PHE A 221 -28.31 -10.18 4.68
C PHE A 221 -28.90 -9.77 3.32
N LYS A 222 -30.09 -9.16 3.33
CA LYS A 222 -30.80 -8.71 2.12
C LYS A 222 -30.02 -7.64 1.33
N ALA A 223 -29.23 -6.80 2.00
CA ALA A 223 -28.43 -5.77 1.34
C ALA A 223 -27.12 -6.31 0.71
N VAL A 224 -26.55 -7.35 1.31
CA VAL A 224 -25.14 -7.75 1.10
C VAL A 224 -25.02 -9.02 0.25
N ILE A 225 -25.87 -10.02 0.50
CA ILE A 225 -25.74 -11.38 -0.05
C ILE A 225 -26.37 -11.55 -1.45
N PRO A 226 -27.52 -10.93 -1.79
CA PRO A 226 -28.17 -11.12 -3.09
C PRO A 226 -27.36 -10.69 -4.33
N ASN A 227 -26.22 -10.00 -4.17
CA ASN A 227 -25.36 -9.55 -5.27
C ASN A 227 -24.49 -10.66 -5.90
N HIS A 228 -24.79 -11.95 -5.64
CA HIS A 228 -24.05 -13.10 -6.16
C HIS A 228 -24.98 -14.13 -6.86
N PRO A 229 -25.70 -13.74 -7.94
CA PRO A 229 -26.65 -14.63 -8.59
C PRO A 229 -25.96 -15.85 -9.21
N GLY A 230 -26.50 -17.05 -8.94
CA GLY A 230 -26.01 -18.31 -9.49
C GLY A 230 -24.88 -18.99 -8.71
N GLU A 231 -24.36 -18.36 -7.66
CA GLU A 231 -23.39 -18.96 -6.75
C GLU A 231 -24.08 -19.63 -5.56
N ASN A 232 -23.58 -20.78 -5.12
CA ASN A 232 -23.99 -21.36 -3.86
C ASN A 232 -23.52 -20.43 -2.72
N ILE A 233 -24.47 -19.85 -1.98
CA ILE A 233 -24.22 -18.89 -0.90
C ILE A 233 -23.21 -19.40 0.14
N PHE A 234 -23.21 -20.71 0.43
CA PHE A 234 -22.30 -21.33 1.39
C PHE A 234 -20.83 -21.29 0.94
N ASN A 235 -20.58 -21.09 -0.37
CA ASN A 235 -19.26 -20.95 -0.95
C ASN A 235 -18.83 -19.48 -1.11
N VAL A 236 -19.71 -18.51 -0.86
CA VAL A 236 -19.41 -17.09 -1.03
C VAL A 236 -18.61 -16.59 0.19
N PRO A 237 -17.40 -16.02 0.03
CA PRO A 237 -16.59 -15.56 1.15
C PRO A 237 -17.30 -14.56 2.08
N VAL A 238 -18.14 -13.66 1.52
CA VAL A 238 -18.89 -12.69 2.32
C VAL A 238 -19.90 -13.36 3.25
N PHE A 239 -20.50 -14.48 2.86
CA PHE A 239 -21.46 -15.19 3.70
C PHE A 239 -20.83 -15.66 5.02
N LYS A 240 -19.59 -16.15 4.98
CA LYS A 240 -18.86 -16.56 6.19
C LYS A 240 -18.62 -15.39 7.15
N ILE A 241 -18.36 -14.20 6.62
CA ILE A 241 -18.13 -13.00 7.43
C ILE A 241 -19.47 -12.49 7.99
N TRP A 242 -20.56 -12.58 7.22
CA TRP A 242 -21.91 -12.27 7.70
C TRP A 242 -22.39 -13.21 8.81
N VAL A 243 -22.08 -14.52 8.75
CA VAL A 243 -22.40 -15.47 9.84
C VAL A 243 -21.72 -15.04 11.14
N LYS A 244 -20.45 -14.62 11.09
CA LYS A 244 -19.77 -14.06 12.26
C LYS A 244 -20.50 -12.82 12.80
N TYR A 245 -20.94 -11.93 11.92
CA TYR A 245 -21.72 -10.76 12.32
C TYR A 245 -23.06 -11.12 12.99
N LEU A 246 -23.77 -12.15 12.49
CA LEU A 246 -24.96 -12.70 13.14
C LEU A 246 -24.63 -13.18 14.56
N ASP A 247 -23.55 -13.94 14.72
CA ASP A 247 -23.10 -14.43 16.04
C ASP A 247 -22.77 -13.26 16.99
N ASP A 248 -22.01 -12.27 16.52
CA ASP A 248 -21.63 -11.07 17.28
C ASP A 248 -22.87 -10.21 17.65
N TYR A 249 -23.85 -10.11 16.75
CA TYR A 249 -25.11 -9.40 16.99
C TYR A 249 -25.94 -10.08 18.08
N SER A 250 -26.08 -11.40 18.02
CA SER A 250 -26.82 -12.18 19.01
C SER A 250 -26.11 -12.18 20.37
N ALA A 251 -24.77 -12.30 20.39
CA ALA A 251 -23.99 -12.24 21.63
C ALA A 251 -24.08 -10.89 22.35
N THR A 252 -24.16 -9.79 21.60
CA THR A 252 -24.32 -8.45 22.16
C THR A 252 -25.76 -8.12 22.55
N ARG A 253 -26.75 -8.92 22.11
CA ARG A 253 -28.19 -8.69 22.33
C ARG A 253 -28.94 -10.02 22.54
N PRO A 254 -28.73 -10.71 23.68
CA PRO A 254 -29.34 -12.01 23.95
C PRO A 254 -30.88 -11.97 23.96
N GLU A 255 -31.49 -10.81 24.22
CA GLU A 255 -32.94 -10.60 24.16
C GLU A 255 -33.51 -10.65 22.73
N MET A 256 -32.66 -10.61 21.70
CA MET A 256 -33.02 -10.65 20.28
C MET A 256 -32.75 -12.04 19.65
N ASP A 257 -32.80 -13.11 20.45
CA ASP A 257 -32.53 -14.53 20.12
C ASP A 257 -33.40 -15.15 19.00
N LYS A 258 -34.22 -14.33 18.32
CA LYS A 258 -35.01 -14.73 17.16
C LYS A 258 -34.19 -14.83 15.87
N TYR A 259 -32.98 -14.27 15.84
CA TYR A 259 -32.12 -14.32 14.65
C TYR A 259 -31.20 -15.53 14.72
N THR A 260 -31.55 -16.55 13.96
CA THR A 260 -30.72 -17.73 13.70
C THR A 260 -30.40 -17.82 12.22
N LEU A 261 -29.38 -18.60 11.87
CA LEU A 261 -29.05 -18.87 10.47
C LEU A 261 -30.25 -19.39 9.68
N ILE A 262 -31.03 -20.31 10.28
CA ILE A 262 -32.20 -20.95 9.63
C ILE A 262 -33.35 -19.96 9.45
N THR A 263 -33.52 -18.98 10.34
CA THR A 263 -34.62 -18.00 10.22
C THR A 263 -34.39 -16.94 9.13
N ILE A 264 -33.15 -16.80 8.64
CA ILE A 264 -32.77 -15.77 7.66
C ILE A 264 -32.58 -16.35 6.25
N LEU A 265 -32.15 -17.60 6.16
CA LEU A 265 -32.02 -18.36 4.91
C LEU A 265 -33.39 -18.78 4.35
#